data_AF-A0A7K9CUY5-F1
#
_entry.id   AF-A0A7K9CUY5-F1
#
_cell.length_a   1.000
_cell.length_b   1.000
_cell.length_c   1.000
_cell.angle_alpha   90.00
_cell.angle_beta   90.00
_cell.angle_gamma   90.00
#
_symmetry.space_group_name_H-M   'P 1'
#
loop_
_entity.id
_entity.type
_entity.pdbx_description
1 polymer ?
#
loop_
_entity_poly.entity_id
_entity_poly.type
_entity_poly.pdbx_seq_one_letter_code
_entity_poly.pdbx_strand_id
1 'polypeptide(L)'
;TAAVDLSCVWHNLESMVCMWRPGENASSDTNYTLFYWYDGLKSRKKCNNYSVDQGIFGCIFDFSFPEVTSTYPAISILIRDDSEEIRPVCASKNPTTLVKPATPRSVMLSKINDGIYVEWSKSDTFPENCLFYEVEYHDGDLDTAQRIEVILHYLVNCCLFFFSGVENNYMSVPTVDPNSKYIFKVRAKPKPECYSSKLFSDWSEEKSIGEKMDSTFYVVLIVTIPLVVAISTIILLVYLKRLKILILPPIPDPREILKRMFGEQSEDSQVSKKL
;
A
#
# COMPACT_ATOMS: atom_id res chain seq x y z
N THR A 1 -12.81 -11.57 42.14
CA THR A 1 -11.84 -11.53 41.01
C THR A 1 -11.23 -10.12 40.93
N ALA A 2 -10.36 -9.81 39.96
CA ALA A 2 -9.86 -8.46 39.67
C ALA A 2 -9.82 -8.26 38.15
N ALA A 3 -9.86 -7.00 37.68
CA ALA A 3 -9.61 -6.70 36.27
C ALA A 3 -8.20 -7.16 35.86
N VAL A 4 -8.03 -7.58 34.61
CA VAL A 4 -6.77 -8.14 34.10
C VAL A 4 -6.32 -7.40 32.83
N ASP A 5 -5.06 -7.60 32.44
CA ASP A 5 -4.46 -7.07 31.21
C ASP A 5 -4.55 -5.54 31.05
N LEU A 6 -4.34 -4.80 32.15
CA LEU A 6 -4.31 -3.33 32.10
C LEU A 6 -3.15 -2.80 31.24
N SER A 7 -3.52 -2.31 30.06
CA SER A 7 -2.64 -1.63 29.11
C SER A 7 -3.03 -0.15 29.02
N CYS A 8 -2.04 0.73 28.93
CA CYS A 8 -2.29 2.16 28.74
C CYS A 8 -1.32 2.73 27.71
N VAL A 9 -1.81 3.66 26.91
CA VAL A 9 -1.06 4.34 25.85
C VAL A 9 -1.29 5.84 25.98
N TRP A 10 -0.19 6.60 26.04
CA TRP A 10 -0.21 8.05 26.07
C TRP A 10 -0.09 8.56 24.63
N HIS A 11 -1.24 8.91 24.05
CA HIS A 11 -1.36 9.36 22.68
C HIS A 11 -0.98 10.84 22.56
N ASN A 12 -0.03 11.10 21.68
CA ASN A 12 0.40 12.42 21.24
C ASN A 12 0.78 13.42 22.35
N LEU A 13 1.10 12.93 23.56
CA LEU A 13 1.31 13.74 24.77
C LEU A 13 0.09 14.52 25.27
N GLU A 14 -1.11 14.19 24.77
CA GLU A 14 -2.34 14.94 25.02
C GLU A 14 -3.41 14.10 25.74
N SER A 15 -3.50 12.81 25.43
CA SER A 15 -4.55 11.93 25.97
C SER A 15 -4.01 10.56 26.33
N MET A 16 -4.53 9.99 27.41
CA MET A 16 -4.22 8.63 27.83
C MET A 16 -5.40 7.73 27.52
N VAL A 17 -5.13 6.59 26.89
CA VAL A 17 -6.11 5.53 26.62
C VAL A 17 -5.70 4.31 27.42
N CYS A 18 -6.53 3.87 28.35
CA CYS A 18 -6.32 2.64 29.11
C CYS A 18 -7.38 1.61 28.75
N MET A 19 -6.95 0.36 28.60
CA MET A 19 -7.80 -0.78 28.28
C MET A 19 -7.53 -1.93 29.25
N TRP A 20 -8.58 -2.67 29.61
CA TRP A 20 -8.48 -3.84 30.47
C TRP A 20 -9.61 -4.82 30.17
N ARG A 21 -9.44 -6.07 30.62
CA ARG A 21 -10.47 -7.11 30.55
C ARG A 21 -11.12 -7.30 31.92
N PRO A 22 -12.41 -7.71 31.95
CA PRO A 22 -13.05 -8.11 33.19
C PRO A 22 -12.32 -9.30 33.80
N GLY A 23 -12.40 -9.43 35.12
CA GLY A 23 -11.87 -10.60 35.80
C GLY A 23 -12.65 -11.86 35.44
N GLU A 24 -12.01 -13.02 35.48
CA GLU A 24 -12.61 -14.30 35.04
C GLU A 24 -13.96 -14.62 35.69
N ASN A 25 -14.09 -14.36 37.01
CA ASN A 25 -15.33 -14.54 37.77
C ASN A 25 -16.11 -13.23 37.99
N ALA A 26 -15.95 -12.23 37.12
CA ALA A 26 -16.72 -10.99 37.21
C ALA A 26 -18.11 -11.23 36.62
N SER A 27 -19.14 -10.60 37.21
CA SER A 27 -20.48 -10.62 36.63
C SER A 27 -20.47 -9.91 35.27
N SER A 28 -21.40 -10.28 34.39
CA SER A 28 -21.63 -9.53 33.15
C SER A 28 -22.01 -8.06 33.39
N ASP A 29 -22.57 -7.79 34.57
CA ASP A 29 -23.12 -6.48 34.94
C ASP A 29 -22.12 -5.63 35.73
N THR A 30 -20.89 -6.12 35.91
CA THR A 30 -19.82 -5.41 36.60
C THR A 30 -19.44 -4.13 35.86
N ASN A 31 -19.45 -3.01 36.58
CA ASN A 31 -19.03 -1.71 36.06
C ASN A 31 -17.74 -1.26 36.74
N TYR A 32 -16.75 -0.89 35.92
CA TYR A 32 -15.45 -0.44 36.38
C TYR A 32 -15.34 1.08 36.35
N THR A 33 -14.91 1.67 37.48
CA THR A 33 -14.46 3.06 37.56
C THR A 33 -12.93 3.11 37.59
N LEU A 34 -12.34 3.87 36.66
CA LEU A 34 -10.90 4.18 36.63
C LEU A 34 -10.62 5.54 37.28
N PHE A 35 -9.64 5.54 38.18
CA PHE A 35 -9.04 6.74 38.76
C PHE A 35 -7.54 6.82 38.41
N TYR A 36 -7.04 8.04 38.25
CA TYR A 36 -5.63 8.28 37.97
C TYR A 36 -5.08 9.49 38.72
N TRP A 37 -3.78 9.47 39.01
CA TRP A 37 -3.04 10.60 39.59
C TRP A 37 -1.54 10.45 39.34
N TYR A 38 -0.80 11.53 39.56
CA TYR A 38 0.65 11.57 39.54
C TYR A 38 1.15 12.63 40.52
N ASP A 39 2.43 12.58 40.87
CA ASP A 39 3.02 13.58 41.76
C ASP A 39 3.07 14.96 41.10
N GLY A 40 2.40 15.95 41.71
CA GLY A 40 2.14 17.27 41.11
C GLY A 40 0.67 17.50 40.69
N LEU A 41 -0.16 16.45 40.65
CA LEU A 41 -1.60 16.62 40.44
C LEU A 41 -2.30 16.95 41.78
N LYS A 42 -3.08 18.04 41.82
CA LYS A 42 -3.76 18.52 43.05
C LYS A 42 -4.62 17.47 43.74
N SER A 43 -5.27 16.59 42.97
CA SER A 43 -6.12 15.53 43.47
C SER A 43 -6.24 14.38 42.47
N ARG A 44 -6.67 13.22 42.98
CA ARG A 44 -7.03 12.07 42.14
C ARG A 44 -8.20 12.42 41.22
N LYS A 45 -8.07 12.11 39.94
CA LYS A 45 -9.11 12.31 38.92
C LYS A 45 -9.81 11.00 38.58
N LYS A 46 -11.10 11.09 38.25
CA LYS A 46 -11.91 9.99 37.72
C LYS A 46 -12.00 10.11 36.20
N CYS A 47 -11.88 9.00 35.49
CA CYS A 47 -12.17 8.94 34.07
C CYS A 47 -13.67 8.94 33.83
N ASN A 48 -14.12 9.68 32.81
CA ASN A 48 -15.55 9.83 32.48
C ASN A 48 -15.91 9.31 31.09
N ASN A 49 -14.95 9.16 30.18
CA ASN A 49 -15.20 8.71 28.82
C ASN A 49 -14.82 7.23 28.70
N TYR A 50 -15.82 6.36 28.78
CA TYR A 50 -15.66 4.92 28.70
C TYR A 50 -16.15 4.38 27.37
N SER A 51 -15.50 3.33 26.90
CA SER A 51 -15.93 2.51 25.78
C SER A 51 -15.86 1.04 26.16
N VAL A 52 -16.71 0.22 25.53
CA VAL A 52 -16.64 -1.23 25.66
C VAL A 52 -16.72 -1.81 24.27
N ASP A 53 -15.67 -2.53 23.86
CA ASP A 53 -15.62 -3.22 22.57
C ASP A 53 -15.28 -4.69 22.80
N GLN A 54 -16.15 -5.60 22.36
CA GLN A 54 -15.98 -7.06 22.50
C GLN A 54 -15.63 -7.51 23.93
N GLY A 55 -16.20 -6.84 24.94
CA GLY A 55 -15.94 -7.13 26.36
C GLY A 55 -14.63 -6.55 26.92
N ILE A 56 -13.90 -5.76 26.14
CA ILE A 56 -12.73 -4.99 26.59
C ILE A 56 -13.21 -3.60 27.01
N PHE A 57 -12.96 -3.25 28.28
CA PHE A 57 -13.24 -1.93 28.79
C PHE A 57 -12.11 -0.98 28.41
N GLY A 58 -12.48 0.18 27.88
CA GLY A 58 -11.61 1.28 27.54
C GLY A 58 -12.01 2.54 28.29
N CYS A 59 -11.02 3.35 28.64
CA CYS A 59 -11.24 4.68 29.19
C CYS A 59 -10.22 5.66 28.58
N ILE A 60 -10.72 6.82 28.18
CA ILE A 60 -9.95 7.89 27.54
C ILE A 60 -10.06 9.15 28.40
N PHE A 61 -8.93 9.81 28.66
CA PHE A 61 -8.91 11.08 29.38
C PHE A 61 -7.77 11.98 28.92
N ASP A 62 -8.01 13.28 28.99
CA ASP A 62 -6.98 14.28 28.73
C ASP A 62 -5.87 14.15 29.79
N PHE A 63 -4.65 14.02 29.29
CA PHE A 63 -3.47 13.77 30.09
C PHE A 63 -2.26 14.45 29.45
N SER A 64 -1.85 15.54 30.05
CA SER A 64 -0.63 16.28 29.70
C SER A 64 0.07 16.71 30.99
N PHE A 65 1.38 16.90 30.90
CA PHE A 65 2.16 17.54 31.95
C PHE A 65 2.27 19.04 31.67
N PRO A 66 2.28 19.89 32.71
CA PRO A 66 2.39 21.34 32.51
C PRO A 66 3.69 21.77 31.82
N GLU A 67 4.77 21.03 32.07
CA GLU A 67 6.08 21.25 31.47
C GLU A 67 6.55 19.98 30.77
N VAL A 68 7.15 20.16 29.59
CA VAL A 68 7.75 19.08 28.83
C VAL A 68 9.19 18.93 29.29
N THR A 69 9.47 17.88 30.08
CA THR A 69 10.80 17.62 30.64
C THR A 69 11.27 16.21 30.28
N SER A 70 12.53 15.87 30.61
CA SER A 70 13.04 14.50 30.47
C SER A 70 12.60 13.56 31.60
N THR A 71 12.01 14.11 32.67
CA THR A 71 11.67 13.36 33.89
C THR A 71 10.21 13.58 34.22
N TYR A 72 9.38 12.59 33.89
CA TYR A 72 7.97 12.59 34.21
C TYR A 72 7.70 11.76 35.47
N PRO A 73 6.84 12.23 36.39
CA PRO A 73 6.41 11.42 37.51
C PRO A 73 5.60 10.21 37.02
N ALA A 74 5.70 9.10 37.74
CA ALA A 74 4.94 7.90 37.41
C ALA A 74 3.43 8.18 37.54
N ILE A 75 2.66 7.68 36.56
CA ILE A 75 1.21 7.71 36.63
C ILE A 75 0.72 6.52 37.45
N SER A 76 -0.07 6.80 38.48
CA SER A 76 -0.78 5.82 39.27
C SER A 76 -2.19 5.67 38.75
N ILE A 77 -2.61 4.43 38.55
CA ILE A 77 -3.92 4.03 38.00
C ILE A 77 -4.57 3.08 38.99
N LEU A 78 -5.85 3.32 39.27
CA LEU A 78 -6.68 2.53 40.14
C LEU A 78 -7.98 2.19 39.42
N ILE A 79 -8.24 0.90 39.25
CA ILE A 79 -9.52 0.40 38.74
C ILE A 79 -10.28 -0.22 39.90
N ARG A 80 -11.52 0.24 40.11
CA ARG A 80 -12.44 -0.32 41.09
C ARG A 80 -13.74 -0.69 40.42
N ASP A 81 -14.41 -1.67 40.98
CA ASP A 81 -15.80 -1.95 40.69
C ASP A 81 -16.69 -1.07 41.58
N ASP A 82 -17.82 -0.62 41.03
CA ASP A 82 -18.77 0.22 41.75
C ASP A 82 -19.52 -0.55 42.85
N SER A 83 -19.65 -1.89 42.73
CA SER A 83 -20.25 -2.74 43.76
C SER A 83 -19.29 -3.21 44.87
N GLU A 84 -18.00 -2.86 44.79
CA GLU A 84 -16.94 -3.31 45.72
C GLU A 84 -16.76 -4.84 45.84
N GLU A 85 -17.40 -5.63 44.97
CA GLU A 85 -17.30 -7.10 44.98
C GLU A 85 -16.00 -7.60 44.33
N ILE A 86 -15.36 -6.73 43.55
CA ILE A 86 -14.13 -7.02 42.82
C ILE A 86 -12.95 -6.32 43.48
N ARG A 87 -11.82 -7.05 43.58
CA ARG A 87 -10.59 -6.52 44.14
C ARG A 87 -10.06 -5.36 43.28
N PRO A 88 -9.66 -4.24 43.91
CA PRO A 88 -9.14 -3.08 43.19
C PRO A 88 -7.80 -3.42 42.52
N VAL A 89 -7.58 -2.90 41.31
CA VAL A 89 -6.31 -3.02 40.60
C VAL A 89 -5.56 -1.71 40.71
N CYS A 90 -4.35 -1.76 41.24
CA CYS A 90 -3.44 -0.62 41.33
C CYS A 90 -2.24 -0.85 40.43
N ALA A 91 -1.92 0.10 39.56
CA ALA A 91 -0.73 0.07 38.72
C ALA A 91 -0.01 1.41 38.78
N SER A 92 1.31 1.37 38.89
CA SER A 92 2.18 2.54 38.70
C SER A 92 2.97 2.32 37.42
N LYS A 93 2.87 3.23 36.46
CA LYS A 93 3.54 3.12 35.16
C LYS A 93 4.40 4.36 34.90
N ASN A 94 5.56 4.17 34.28
CA ASN A 94 6.36 5.27 33.77
C ASN A 94 5.70 5.79 32.47
N PRO A 95 5.24 7.04 32.40
CA PRO A 95 4.55 7.54 31.20
C PRO A 95 5.45 7.55 29.96
N THR A 96 6.78 7.68 30.11
CA THR A 96 7.71 7.69 28.97
C THR A 96 7.74 6.38 28.18
N THR A 97 7.36 5.25 28.79
CA THR A 97 7.30 3.95 28.11
C THR A 97 5.98 3.74 27.35
N LEU A 98 5.00 4.62 27.55
CA LEU A 98 3.63 4.50 27.04
C LEU A 98 3.36 5.43 25.85
N VAL A 99 4.32 6.27 25.44
CA VAL A 99 4.11 7.32 24.44
C VAL A 99 3.90 6.72 23.05
N LYS A 100 2.77 7.04 22.42
CA LYS A 100 2.49 6.78 21.00
C LYS A 100 2.31 8.12 20.28
N PRO A 101 3.19 8.51 19.35
CA PRO A 101 3.03 9.74 18.58
C PRO A 101 1.77 9.74 17.71
N ALA A 102 1.29 10.92 17.33
CA ALA A 102 0.26 11.03 16.30
C ALA A 102 0.79 10.59 14.93
N THR A 103 -0.12 10.08 14.11
CA THR A 103 0.16 9.79 12.70
C THR A 103 0.56 11.06 11.96
N PRO A 104 1.72 11.09 11.28
CA PRO A 104 2.13 12.23 10.46
C PRO A 104 1.06 12.56 9.41
N ARG A 105 0.69 13.84 9.31
CA ARG A 105 -0.29 14.36 8.35
C ARG A 105 0.43 15.09 7.21
N SER A 106 -0.35 15.48 6.19
CA SER A 106 0.10 16.36 5.11
C SER A 106 1.37 15.88 4.41
N VAL A 107 1.42 14.60 4.03
CA VAL A 107 2.54 14.09 3.22
C VAL A 107 2.46 14.73 1.83
N MET A 108 3.43 15.59 1.54
CA MET A 108 3.60 16.27 0.27
C MET A 108 4.72 15.62 -0.51
N LEU A 109 4.46 15.36 -1.79
CA LEU A 109 5.43 14.81 -2.73
C LEU A 109 5.70 15.85 -3.81
N SER A 110 6.97 16.15 -4.05
CA SER A 110 7.39 16.99 -5.15
C SER A 110 8.57 16.36 -5.87
N LYS A 111 8.65 16.60 -7.18
CA LYS A 111 9.79 16.18 -7.98
C LYS A 111 10.79 17.34 -8.05
N ILE A 112 11.99 17.12 -7.51
CA ILE A 112 13.06 18.11 -7.52
C ILE A 112 14.24 17.47 -8.27
N ASN A 113 14.54 17.98 -9.46
CA ASN A 113 15.48 17.37 -10.41
C ASN A 113 15.06 15.92 -10.73
N ASP A 114 15.99 14.97 -10.62
CA ASP A 114 15.79 13.52 -10.83
C ASP A 114 15.44 12.76 -9.54
N GLY A 115 15.07 13.47 -8.47
CA GLY A 115 14.70 12.90 -7.18
C GLY A 115 13.27 13.22 -6.76
N ILE A 116 12.76 12.45 -5.82
CA ILE A 116 11.49 12.74 -5.14
C ILE A 116 11.80 13.36 -3.77
N TYR A 117 11.24 14.52 -3.52
CA TYR A 117 11.23 15.17 -2.22
C TYR A 117 9.91 14.88 -1.51
N VAL A 118 10.02 14.35 -0.30
CA VAL A 118 8.91 13.97 0.57
C VAL A 118 8.97 14.86 1.80
N GLU A 119 7.88 15.52 2.13
CA GLU A 119 7.76 16.35 3.34
C GLU A 119 6.46 16.05 4.06
N TRP A 120 6.46 16.07 5.39
CA TRP A 120 5.28 15.87 6.22
C TRP A 120 5.17 16.91 7.34
N SER A 121 3.98 17.00 7.94
CA SER A 121 3.73 17.92 9.05
C SER A 121 4.58 17.56 10.27
N LYS A 122 5.21 18.56 10.89
CA LYS A 122 5.82 18.41 12.22
C LYS A 122 4.74 18.19 13.28
N SER A 123 5.13 17.56 14.38
CA SER A 123 4.27 17.42 15.55
C SER A 123 4.33 18.70 16.38
N ASP A 124 3.17 19.27 16.71
CA ASP A 124 3.09 20.48 17.53
C ASP A 124 3.28 20.21 19.03
N THR A 125 3.04 18.97 19.46
CA THR A 125 3.04 18.57 20.87
C THR A 125 4.39 18.06 21.37
N PHE A 126 5.23 17.55 20.48
CA PHE A 126 6.55 17.01 20.82
C PHE A 126 7.61 18.10 20.71
N PRO A 127 8.60 18.13 21.63
CA PRO A 127 9.78 18.97 21.45
C PRO A 127 10.48 18.66 20.13
N GLU A 128 11.19 19.67 19.62
CA GLU A 128 12.10 19.46 18.49
C GLU A 128 13.08 18.34 18.80
N ASN A 129 13.41 17.53 17.79
CA ASN A 129 14.33 16.40 17.88
C ASN A 129 13.89 15.26 18.82
N CYS A 130 12.64 15.19 19.28
CA CYS A 130 12.14 14.05 20.09
C CYS A 130 11.40 12.97 19.29
N LEU A 131 11.27 13.14 17.98
CA LEU A 131 10.73 12.13 17.07
C LEU A 131 11.77 11.73 16.01
N PHE A 132 11.77 10.46 15.65
CA PHE A 132 12.31 9.94 14.39
C PHE A 132 11.15 9.52 13.50
N TYR A 133 11.35 9.59 12.19
CA TYR A 133 10.37 9.14 11.22
C TYR A 133 10.91 7.98 10.41
N GLU A 134 10.04 7.01 10.15
CA GLU A 134 10.28 5.95 9.19
C GLU A 134 9.46 6.25 7.93
N VAL A 135 10.15 6.31 6.80
CA VAL A 135 9.54 6.44 5.48
C VAL A 135 9.62 5.08 4.80
N GLU A 136 8.48 4.56 4.37
CA GLU A 136 8.40 3.39 3.50
C GLU A 136 7.95 3.85 2.11
N TYR A 137 8.67 3.40 1.09
CA TYR A 137 8.27 3.63 -0.30
C TYR A 137 8.55 2.42 -1.20
N HIS A 138 7.74 2.30 -2.25
CA HIS A 138 7.83 1.24 -3.25
C HIS A 138 7.33 1.71 -4.62
N ASP A 139 7.65 0.92 -5.65
CA ASP A 139 7.12 1.10 -7.00
C ASP A 139 5.65 0.67 -7.06
N GLY A 140 4.82 1.48 -7.72
CA GLY A 140 3.39 1.29 -7.91
C GLY A 140 3.03 0.31 -9.04
N ASP A 141 4.01 -0.21 -9.79
CA ASP A 141 3.78 -1.30 -10.75
C ASP A 141 3.72 -2.68 -10.09
N LEU A 142 4.15 -2.78 -8.83
CA LEU A 142 4.13 -4.01 -8.04
C LEU A 142 2.77 -4.21 -7.38
N ASP A 143 1.81 -4.73 -8.15
CA ASP A 143 0.47 -5.10 -7.64
C ASP A 143 0.46 -6.45 -6.86
N THR A 144 1.63 -6.95 -6.46
CA THR A 144 1.76 -8.21 -5.70
C THR A 144 2.49 -7.98 -4.39
N ALA A 145 1.69 -7.87 -3.33
CA ALA A 145 2.13 -7.85 -1.94
C ALA A 145 2.89 -9.14 -1.58
N GLN A 146 4.21 -9.17 -1.77
CA GLN A 146 5.08 -10.07 -1.01
C GLN A 146 5.46 -9.35 0.28
N ARG A 147 4.60 -9.50 1.30
CA ARG A 147 4.81 -8.96 2.65
C ARG A 147 5.94 -9.79 3.32
N ILE A 148 7.19 -9.46 3.03
CA ILE A 148 8.34 -10.01 3.75
C ILE A 148 8.76 -8.98 4.80
N GLU A 149 8.50 -9.32 6.05
CA GLU A 149 8.86 -8.52 7.22
C GLU A 149 10.38 -8.64 7.43
N VAL A 150 11.12 -7.53 7.25
CA VAL A 150 12.54 -7.47 7.62
C VAL A 150 12.78 -6.24 8.48
N ILE A 151 13.02 -6.50 9.77
CA ILE A 151 13.59 -5.55 10.72
C ILE A 151 15.08 -5.38 10.36
N LEU A 152 15.46 -4.13 10.09
CA LEU A 152 16.79 -3.72 9.66
C LEU A 152 17.88 -4.09 10.67
N HIS A 153 18.86 -4.89 10.26
CA HIS A 153 20.24 -4.75 10.74
C HIS A 153 21.21 -5.35 9.69
N TYR A 154 21.89 -4.47 8.94
CA TYR A 154 23.08 -4.74 8.12
C TYR A 154 23.00 -5.78 6.96
N LEU A 155 23.20 -5.25 5.74
CA LEU A 155 23.68 -5.89 4.49
C LEU A 155 22.76 -6.87 3.71
N VAL A 156 22.37 -6.38 2.52
CA VAL A 156 22.27 -7.06 1.21
C VAL A 156 21.53 -8.40 1.15
N ASN A 157 20.22 -8.33 0.89
CA ASN A 157 19.50 -9.02 -0.21
C ASN A 157 17.99 -8.87 -0.01
N CYS A 158 17.34 -7.93 -0.72
CA CYS A 158 16.01 -8.03 -1.36
C CYS A 158 15.56 -6.59 -1.71
N CYS A 159 15.82 -6.15 -2.94
CA CYS A 159 15.21 -4.95 -3.49
C CYS A 159 13.69 -5.08 -3.36
N LEU A 160 12.96 -4.05 -2.89
CA LEU A 160 11.57 -3.70 -3.26
C LEU A 160 10.86 -2.80 -2.21
N PHE A 161 11.35 -2.74 -0.97
CA PHE A 161 10.91 -1.74 0.03
C PHE A 161 12.12 -1.07 0.64
N PHE A 162 12.15 0.26 0.56
CA PHE A 162 13.23 1.05 1.14
C PHE A 162 12.73 1.77 2.39
N PHE A 163 13.43 1.54 3.50
CA PHE A 163 13.17 2.22 4.76
C PHE A 163 14.30 3.20 5.05
N SER A 164 13.94 4.43 5.40
CA SER A 164 14.88 5.43 5.87
C SER A 164 14.41 6.01 7.19
N GLY A 165 15.30 6.00 8.19
CA GLY A 165 15.11 6.71 9.45
C GLY A 165 15.63 8.13 9.32
N VAL A 166 14.75 9.13 9.49
CA VAL A 166 15.12 10.56 9.35
C VAL A 166 14.67 11.35 10.58
N GLU A 167 15.51 12.30 11.01
CA GLU A 167 15.19 13.21 12.13
C GLU A 167 14.35 14.41 11.68
N ASN A 168 14.62 14.87 10.46
CA ASN A 168 13.89 15.96 9.83
C ASN A 168 12.50 15.50 9.37
N ASN A 169 11.61 16.45 9.17
CA ASN A 169 10.27 16.20 8.63
C ASN A 169 10.23 16.06 7.09
N TYR A 170 11.39 15.78 6.49
CA TYR A 170 11.54 15.62 5.05
C TYR A 170 12.59 14.59 4.70
N MET A 171 12.50 14.04 3.49
CA MET A 171 13.47 13.12 2.90
C MET A 171 13.55 13.34 1.39
N SER A 172 14.76 13.28 0.85
CA SER A 172 14.98 13.21 -0.60
C SER A 172 15.38 11.79 -1.00
N VAL A 173 14.66 11.22 -1.96
CA VAL A 173 15.02 9.95 -2.61
C VAL A 173 15.74 10.28 -3.93
N PRO A 174 17.06 10.02 -4.04
CA PRO A 174 17.80 10.23 -5.27
C PRO A 174 17.52 9.12 -6.29
N THR A 175 17.69 9.44 -7.58
CA THR A 175 17.74 8.45 -8.68
C THR A 175 16.45 7.67 -8.88
N VAL A 176 15.39 8.39 -9.23
CA VAL A 176 14.05 7.83 -9.43
C VAL A 176 13.81 7.66 -10.94
N ASP A 177 13.31 6.49 -11.36
CA ASP A 177 12.85 6.32 -12.75
C ASP A 177 11.68 7.29 -13.02
N PRO A 178 11.83 8.24 -13.98
CA PRO A 178 10.80 9.24 -14.27
C PRO A 178 9.48 8.64 -14.78
N ASN A 179 9.46 7.41 -15.28
CA ASN A 179 8.29 6.75 -15.85
C ASN A 179 7.60 5.78 -14.89
N SER A 180 8.10 5.68 -13.65
CA SER A 180 7.56 4.78 -12.64
C SER A 180 6.69 5.55 -11.64
N LYS A 181 5.64 4.88 -11.15
CA LYS A 181 4.81 5.41 -10.07
C LYS A 181 5.44 5.02 -8.75
N TYR A 182 5.53 5.93 -7.79
CA TYR A 182 6.03 5.62 -6.45
C TYR A 182 4.94 5.90 -5.43
N ILE A 183 4.86 5.03 -4.42
CA ILE A 183 3.92 5.17 -3.29
C ILE A 183 4.73 5.33 -2.02
N PHE A 184 4.33 6.28 -1.18
CA PHE A 184 4.99 6.66 0.06
C PHE A 184 4.02 6.61 1.23
N LYS A 185 4.52 6.17 2.38
CA LYS A 185 3.88 6.33 3.69
C LYS A 185 4.93 6.61 4.76
N VAL A 186 4.52 7.35 5.79
CA VAL A 186 5.41 7.82 6.86
C VAL A 186 4.80 7.49 8.20
N ARG A 187 5.62 7.09 9.18
CA ARG A 187 5.21 6.98 10.58
C ARG A 187 6.24 7.59 11.51
N ALA A 188 5.79 8.02 12.68
CA ALA A 188 6.63 8.62 13.71
C ALA A 188 6.93 7.63 14.83
N LYS A 189 8.12 7.78 15.41
CA LYS A 189 8.60 7.01 16.56
C LYS A 189 9.27 7.96 17.56
N PRO A 190 9.05 7.80 18.87
CA PRO A 190 9.80 8.56 19.87
C PRO A 190 11.29 8.25 19.83
N LYS A 191 12.13 9.28 19.99
CA LYS A 191 13.56 9.12 20.25
C LYS A 191 13.78 8.48 21.62
N PRO A 192 14.59 7.42 21.77
CA PRO A 192 14.88 6.79 23.05
C PRO A 192 15.41 7.75 24.13
N GLU A 193 16.10 8.81 23.71
CA GLU A 193 16.66 9.85 24.58
C GLU A 193 15.57 10.73 25.21
N CYS A 194 14.42 10.89 24.55
CA CYS A 194 13.27 11.64 25.06
C CYS A 194 12.27 10.72 25.75
N TYR A 195 11.95 9.58 25.14
CA TYR A 195 10.93 8.65 25.60
C TYR A 195 11.38 7.21 25.37
N SER A 196 11.34 6.38 26.41
CA SER A 196 11.72 4.96 26.36
C SER A 196 10.65 4.05 25.72
N SER A 197 9.63 4.64 25.12
CA SER A 197 8.53 3.93 24.45
C SER A 197 9.01 3.20 23.20
N LYS A 198 8.43 2.02 22.98
CA LYS A 198 8.61 1.23 21.76
C LYS A 198 7.42 1.35 20.80
N LEU A 199 6.46 2.20 21.12
CA LEU A 199 5.25 2.39 20.31
C LEU A 199 5.52 3.34 19.15
N PHE A 200 4.94 3.01 18.00
CA PHE A 200 5.00 3.80 16.78
C PHE A 200 3.63 4.44 16.54
N SER A 201 3.61 5.57 15.82
CA SER A 201 2.36 6.04 15.24
C SER A 201 1.83 5.00 14.24
N ASP A 202 0.56 5.12 13.90
CA ASP A 202 0.05 4.43 12.72
C ASP A 202 0.70 5.04 11.46
N TRP A 203 0.68 4.30 10.36
CA TRP A 203 1.17 4.80 9.08
C TRP A 203 0.27 5.95 8.58
N SER A 204 0.88 6.94 7.94
CA SER A 204 0.14 7.98 7.21
C SER A 204 -0.67 7.38 6.06
N GLU A 205 -1.60 8.16 5.53
CA GLU A 205 -2.19 7.84 4.24
C GLU A 205 -1.11 7.70 3.16
N GLU A 206 -1.34 6.77 2.25
CA GLU A 206 -0.49 6.57 1.10
C GLU A 206 -0.59 7.77 0.15
N LYS A 207 0.56 8.26 -0.31
CA LYS A 207 0.65 9.27 -1.36
C LYS A 207 1.47 8.74 -2.50
N SER A 208 1.03 9.02 -3.72
CA SER A 208 1.73 8.59 -4.91
C SER A 208 2.14 9.75 -5.81
N ILE A 209 3.28 9.60 -6.47
CA ILE A 209 3.79 10.52 -7.48
C ILE A 209 4.28 9.73 -8.69
N GLY A 210 4.14 10.30 -9.88
CA GLY A 210 4.40 9.62 -11.15
C GLY A 210 3.14 8.99 -11.74
N GLU A 211 3.22 8.62 -13.01
CA GLU A 211 2.15 7.97 -13.74
C GLU A 211 2.53 6.51 -13.99
N LYS A 212 1.56 5.61 -13.83
CA LYS A 212 1.74 4.22 -14.22
C LYS A 212 1.64 4.17 -15.74
N MET A 213 2.68 3.71 -16.44
CA MET A 213 2.53 3.37 -17.86
C MET A 213 1.51 2.24 -17.98
N ASP A 214 0.43 2.49 -18.72
CA ASP A 214 -0.59 1.47 -18.97
C ASP A 214 -0.01 0.37 -19.86
N SER A 215 0.40 -0.74 -19.26
CA SER A 215 0.91 -1.90 -19.98
C SER A 215 -0.10 -2.45 -20.99
N THR A 216 -1.40 -2.20 -20.76
CA THR A 216 -2.49 -2.52 -21.70
C THR A 216 -2.29 -1.82 -23.04
N PHE A 217 -1.84 -0.55 -23.03
CA PHE A 217 -1.60 0.21 -24.25
C PHE A 217 -0.51 -0.44 -25.12
N TYR A 218 0.60 -0.85 -24.50
CA TYR A 218 1.69 -1.53 -25.20
C TYR A 218 1.28 -2.91 -25.73
N VAL A 219 0.53 -3.68 -24.94
CA VAL A 219 0.03 -5.00 -25.36
C VAL A 219 -0.93 -4.85 -26.54
N VAL A 220 -1.85 -3.89 -26.50
CA VAL A 220 -2.76 -3.58 -27.61
C VAL A 220 -1.97 -3.17 -28.85
N LEU A 221 -0.94 -2.32 -28.71
CA LEU A 221 -0.11 -1.90 -29.83
C LEU A 221 0.65 -3.10 -30.46
N ILE A 222 1.23 -3.96 -29.65
CA ILE A 222 1.97 -5.16 -30.09
C ILE A 222 1.06 -6.16 -30.80
N VAL A 223 -0.22 -6.26 -30.41
CA VAL A 223 -1.19 -7.18 -31.05
C VAL A 223 -1.80 -6.57 -32.32
N THR A 224 -2.08 -5.26 -32.31
CA THR A 224 -2.76 -4.57 -33.42
C THR A 224 -1.85 -4.37 -34.63
N ILE A 225 -0.57 -4.05 -34.44
CA ILE A 225 0.37 -3.82 -35.56
C ILE A 225 0.51 -5.07 -36.47
N PRO A 226 0.80 -6.28 -35.95
CA PRO A 226 0.89 -7.48 -36.77
C PRO A 226 -0.43 -7.83 -37.48
N LEU A 227 -1.56 -7.60 -36.81
CA LEU A 227 -2.88 -7.88 -37.37
C LEU A 227 -3.17 -6.99 -38.59
N VAL A 228 -2.88 -5.69 -38.50
CA VAL A 228 -3.05 -4.73 -39.60
C VAL A 228 -2.12 -5.08 -40.77
N VAL A 229 -0.88 -5.48 -40.49
CA VAL A 229 0.07 -5.92 -41.53
C VAL A 229 -0.43 -7.20 -42.22
N ALA A 230 -0.93 -8.18 -41.47
CA ALA A 230 -1.48 -9.41 -42.02
C ALA A 230 -2.69 -9.14 -42.92
N ILE A 231 -3.63 -8.29 -42.48
CA ILE A 231 -4.79 -7.91 -43.29
C ILE A 231 -4.37 -7.19 -44.57
N SER A 232 -3.44 -6.23 -44.46
CA SER A 232 -2.95 -5.46 -45.60
C SER A 232 -2.25 -6.33 -46.64
N THR A 233 -1.46 -7.32 -46.22
CA THR A 233 -0.79 -8.26 -47.13
C THR A 233 -1.80 -9.20 -47.81
N ILE A 234 -2.83 -9.68 -47.11
CA ILE A 234 -3.91 -10.47 -47.71
C ILE A 234 -4.65 -9.68 -48.79
N ILE A 235 -5.03 -8.43 -48.50
CA ILE A 235 -5.70 -7.53 -49.46
C ILE A 235 -4.83 -7.33 -50.70
N LEU A 236 -3.54 -7.06 -50.51
CA LEU A 236 -2.58 -6.89 -51.61
C LEU A 236 -2.47 -8.14 -52.48
N LEU A 237 -2.38 -9.34 -51.86
CA LEU A 237 -2.32 -10.61 -52.60
C LEU A 237 -3.60 -10.88 -53.40
N VAL A 238 -4.78 -10.56 -52.84
CA VAL A 238 -6.06 -10.67 -53.55
C VAL A 238 -6.09 -9.70 -54.73
N TYR A 239 -5.65 -8.46 -54.53
CA TYR A 239 -5.58 -7.45 -55.59
C TYR A 239 -4.64 -7.87 -56.73
N LEU A 240 -3.43 -8.37 -56.40
CA LEU A 240 -2.48 -8.88 -57.40
C LEU A 240 -3.03 -10.11 -58.13
N LYS A 241 -3.73 -11.02 -57.44
CA LYS A 241 -4.43 -12.14 -58.10
C LYS A 241 -5.51 -11.67 -59.05
N ARG A 242 -6.33 -10.69 -58.65
CA ARG A 242 -7.37 -10.08 -59.50
C ARG A 242 -6.77 -9.42 -60.74
N LEU A 243 -5.69 -8.64 -60.57
CA LEU A 243 -4.95 -8.03 -61.67
C LEU A 243 -4.37 -9.07 -62.63
N LYS A 244 -3.81 -10.17 -62.11
CA LYS A 244 -3.28 -11.26 -62.93
C LYS A 244 -4.37 -11.88 -63.81
N ILE A 245 -5.58 -12.09 -63.27
CA ILE A 245 -6.73 -12.61 -64.02
C ILE A 245 -7.21 -11.62 -65.08
N LEU A 246 -7.18 -10.31 -64.79
CA LEU A 246 -7.63 -9.27 -65.71
C LEU A 246 -6.67 -9.07 -66.90
N ILE A 247 -5.35 -9.13 -66.65
CA ILE A 247 -4.31 -8.87 -67.66
C ILE A 247 -3.98 -10.12 -68.47
N LEU A 248 -4.04 -11.31 -67.86
CA LEU A 248 -3.77 -12.60 -68.51
C LEU A 248 -5.05 -13.45 -68.46
N PRO A 249 -5.96 -13.34 -69.45
CA PRO A 249 -7.08 -14.26 -69.55
C PRO A 249 -6.57 -15.70 -69.65
N PRO A 250 -7.32 -16.69 -69.14
CA PRO A 250 -6.90 -18.09 -69.18
C PRO A 250 -6.60 -18.49 -70.62
N ILE A 251 -5.36 -18.92 -70.87
CA ILE A 251 -4.93 -19.44 -72.18
C ILE A 251 -5.78 -20.68 -72.45
N PRO A 252 -6.61 -20.70 -73.51
CA PRO A 252 -7.47 -21.85 -73.81
C PRO A 252 -6.62 -23.10 -74.07
N ASP A 253 -7.12 -24.25 -73.64
CA ASP A 253 -6.41 -25.53 -73.74
C ASP A 253 -5.94 -25.79 -75.19
N PRO A 254 -4.62 -25.94 -75.44
CA PRO A 254 -4.11 -26.15 -76.78
C PRO A 254 -4.71 -27.41 -77.43
N ARG A 255 -5.15 -28.39 -76.64
CA ARG A 255 -5.80 -29.61 -77.14
C ARG A 255 -7.16 -29.32 -77.76
N GLU A 256 -7.96 -28.42 -77.18
CA GLU A 256 -9.26 -27.98 -77.75
C GLU A 256 -9.05 -27.14 -79.02
N ILE A 257 -8.05 -26.25 -79.02
CA ILE A 257 -7.70 -25.43 -80.19
C ILE A 257 -7.20 -26.31 -81.35
N LEU A 258 -6.28 -27.24 -81.08
CA LEU A 258 -5.76 -28.17 -82.08
C LEU A 258 -6.84 -29.10 -82.61
N LYS A 259 -7.75 -29.57 -81.75
CA LYS A 259 -8.87 -30.43 -82.17
C LYS A 259 -9.87 -29.68 -83.05
N ARG A 260 -10.09 -28.37 -82.84
CA ARG A 260 -10.85 -27.52 -83.78
C ARG A 260 -10.09 -27.23 -85.08
N MET A 261 -8.79 -26.99 -85.03
CA MET A 261 -8.01 -26.64 -86.23
C MET A 261 -7.70 -27.83 -87.14
N PHE A 262 -7.63 -29.05 -86.60
CA PHE A 262 -7.21 -30.25 -87.33
C PHE A 262 -8.24 -31.39 -87.33
N GLY A 263 -9.39 -31.23 -86.66
CA GLY A 263 -10.43 -32.26 -86.56
C GLY A 263 -11.31 -32.45 -87.80
N GLU A 264 -11.16 -31.64 -88.84
CA GLU A 264 -11.98 -31.70 -90.07
C GLU A 264 -11.28 -32.33 -91.29
N GLN A 265 -10.07 -32.88 -91.16
CA GLN A 265 -9.30 -33.37 -92.32
C GLN A 265 -9.11 -34.90 -92.43
N SER A 266 -9.82 -35.73 -91.66
CA SER A 266 -9.60 -37.19 -91.69
C SER A 266 -10.82 -38.07 -92.00
N GLU A 267 -11.81 -37.59 -92.75
CA GLU A 267 -12.91 -38.44 -93.26
C GLU A 267 -13.17 -38.20 -94.75
N ASP A 268 -12.22 -38.60 -95.61
CA ASP A 268 -12.54 -39.00 -97.00
C ASP A 268 -11.33 -39.68 -97.65
N SER A 269 -11.11 -40.96 -97.33
CA SER A 269 -10.48 -41.91 -98.25
C SER A 269 -10.59 -43.35 -97.73
N GLN A 270 -11.25 -44.18 -98.53
CA GLN A 270 -11.27 -45.65 -98.56
C GLN A 270 -12.47 -46.37 -97.95
N VAL A 271 -13.44 -46.70 -98.82
CA VAL A 271 -14.20 -47.96 -98.73
C VAL A 271 -14.18 -48.70 -100.08
N SER A 272 -13.62 -49.91 -100.02
CA SER A 272 -13.96 -51.16 -100.71
C SER A 272 -13.65 -51.39 -102.20
N LYS A 273 -12.69 -52.29 -102.42
CA LYS A 273 -12.74 -53.39 -103.41
C LYS A 273 -12.03 -54.63 -102.85
N LYS A 274 -12.76 -55.74 -102.65
CA LYS A 274 -12.60 -56.99 -103.41
C LYS A 274 -13.47 -58.14 -102.87
N LEU A 275 -14.06 -58.85 -103.84
CA LEU A 275 -14.54 -60.23 -103.91
C LEU A 275 -15.06 -60.91 -102.64
#